data_AF-G9K354-F1
#
_entry.id   AF-G9K354-F1
#
_cell.length_a   1.000
_cell.length_b   1.000
_cell.length_c   1.000
_cell.angle_alpha   90.00
_cell.angle_beta   90.00
_cell.angle_gamma   90.00
#
_symmetry.space_group_name_H-M   'P 1'
#
loop_
_entity.id
_entity.type
_entity.pdbx_description
1 polymer ?
#
loop_
_entity_poly.entity_id
_entity_poly.type
_entity_poly.pdbx_seq_one_letter_code
_entity_poly.pdbx_strand_id
1 'polypeptide(L)'
;PFGYVPKTNPHTGRWITVSGGQAAFIKESIEAGMLGEAEAHKIIADTDHEKTGGMFLRTNQFGDQCTVDASVAKYARAKRTWRSGHYFYEPLVKG
;
A
#
# COMPACT_ATOMS: atom_id res chain seq x y z
N PRO A 1 -5.14 -17.22 -20.23
CA PRO A 1 -5.34 -15.82 -19.76
C PRO A 1 -6.67 -15.73 -18.98
N PHE A 2 -6.62 -15.36 -17.70
CA PHE A 2 -7.84 -15.14 -16.93
C PHE A 2 -8.40 -13.76 -17.27
N GLY A 3 -9.58 -13.73 -17.91
CA GLY A 3 -10.42 -12.52 -18.02
C GLY A 3 -9.96 -11.44 -19.01
N TYR A 4 -10.37 -10.19 -18.71
CA TYR A 4 -10.14 -9.00 -19.53
C TYR A 4 -8.68 -8.54 -19.48
N VAL A 5 -8.15 -8.11 -20.64
CA VAL A 5 -6.80 -7.52 -20.77
C VAL A 5 -6.95 -6.04 -21.11
N PRO A 6 -6.62 -5.12 -20.18
CA PRO A 6 -6.61 -3.68 -20.44
C PRO A 6 -5.81 -3.29 -21.69
N LYS A 7 -6.38 -2.42 -22.52
CA LYS A 7 -5.78 -2.02 -23.81
C LYS A 7 -4.99 -0.72 -23.75
N THR A 8 -5.32 0.15 -22.82
CA THR A 8 -4.76 1.50 -22.70
C THR A 8 -3.78 1.65 -21.53
N ASN A 9 -3.55 0.58 -20.75
CA ASN A 9 -2.72 0.59 -19.54
C ASN A 9 -3.01 1.80 -18.62
N PRO A 10 -4.27 2.03 -18.22
CA PRO A 10 -4.68 3.26 -17.56
C PRO A 10 -4.01 3.48 -16.20
N HIS A 11 -3.49 2.41 -15.58
CA HIS A 11 -2.80 2.53 -14.31
C HIS A 11 -1.33 2.91 -14.46
N THR A 12 -0.73 2.91 -15.65
CA THR A 12 0.67 3.33 -15.80
C THR A 12 0.85 4.79 -15.39
N GLY A 13 1.70 5.07 -14.40
CA GLY A 13 1.94 6.43 -13.94
C GLY A 13 2.45 6.54 -12.51
N ARG A 14 2.40 7.77 -12.00
CA ARG A 14 2.68 8.12 -10.60
C ARG A 14 1.43 8.66 -9.95
N TRP A 15 1.03 8.04 -8.85
CA TRP A 15 -0.16 8.38 -8.08
C TRP A 15 0.28 8.94 -6.73
N ILE A 16 -0.31 10.05 -6.32
CA ILE A 16 -0.05 10.69 -5.03
C ILE A 16 -1.30 10.55 -4.17
N THR A 17 -1.12 10.12 -2.93
CA THR A 17 -2.23 9.99 -1.99
C THR A 17 -2.70 11.36 -1.56
N VAL A 18 -3.97 11.68 -1.84
CA VAL A 18 -4.60 12.96 -1.48
C VAL A 18 -5.50 12.85 -0.26
N SER A 19 -5.85 11.64 0.17
CA SER A 19 -6.63 11.34 1.36
C SER A 19 -6.36 9.90 1.83
N GLY A 20 -6.53 9.61 3.13
CA GLY A 20 -6.37 8.27 3.69
C GLY A 20 -4.93 7.75 3.80
N GLY A 21 -3.92 8.62 3.76
CA GLY A 21 -2.52 8.24 3.95
C GLY A 21 -2.19 7.91 5.40
N GLN A 22 -1.43 6.85 5.65
CA GLN A 22 -1.06 6.41 7.00
C GLN A 22 -0.38 7.50 7.83
N ALA A 23 0.41 8.36 7.18
CA ALA A 23 1.11 9.46 7.85
C ALA A 23 0.17 10.42 8.61
N ALA A 24 -1.08 10.60 8.13
CA ALA A 24 -2.07 11.42 8.82
C ALA A 24 -2.49 10.79 10.17
N PHE A 25 -2.74 9.48 10.17
CA PHE A 25 -3.10 8.74 11.39
C PHE A 25 -1.93 8.63 12.38
N ILE A 26 -0.71 8.46 11.87
CA ILE A 26 0.50 8.47 12.71
C ILE A 26 0.66 9.84 13.38
N LYS A 27 0.44 10.93 12.64
CA LYS A 27 0.51 12.28 13.19
C LYS A 27 -0.52 12.49 14.31
N GLU A 28 -1.78 12.08 14.08
CA GLU A 28 -2.84 12.13 15.11
C GLU A 28 -2.47 11.32 16.36
N SER A 29 -1.87 10.14 16.16
CA SER A 29 -1.42 9.28 17.26
C SER A 29 -0.29 9.89 18.08
N ILE A 30 0.64 10.60 17.42
CA ILE A 30 1.72 11.34 18.10
C ILE A 30 1.16 12.54 18.87
N GLU A 31 0.18 13.24 18.29
CA GLU A 31 -0.48 14.39 18.93
C GLU A 31 -1.28 13.99 20.18
N ALA A 32 -1.76 12.74 20.26
CA ALA A 32 -2.39 12.19 21.46
C ALA A 32 -1.43 12.02 22.67
N GLY A 33 -0.12 12.15 22.46
CA GLY A 33 0.88 12.16 23.53
C GLY A 33 1.35 10.75 23.91
N MET A 34 1.15 10.35 25.16
CA MET A 34 1.68 9.08 25.68
C MET A 34 0.75 7.93 25.31
N LEU A 35 1.18 7.08 24.38
CA LEU A 35 0.45 5.88 23.98
C LEU A 35 0.88 4.66 24.81
N GLY A 36 -0.11 3.91 25.30
CA GLY A 36 0.12 2.58 25.86
C GLY A 36 0.42 1.54 24.78
N GLU A 37 0.98 0.39 25.17
CA GLU A 37 1.30 -0.71 24.25
C GLU A 37 0.06 -1.20 23.47
N ALA A 38 -1.06 -1.39 24.17
CA ALA A 38 -2.31 -1.85 23.56
C ALA A 38 -2.87 -0.84 22.53
N GLU A 39 -2.75 0.46 22.82
CA GLU A 39 -3.18 1.53 21.93
C GLU A 39 -2.31 1.56 20.67
N ALA A 40 -0.98 1.48 20.84
CA ALA A 40 -0.04 1.42 19.73
C ALA A 40 -0.27 0.19 18.84
N HIS A 41 -0.47 -0.99 19.44
CA HIS A 41 -0.77 -2.22 18.68
C HIS A 41 -2.07 -2.10 17.89
N LYS A 42 -3.10 -1.49 18.47
CA LYS A 42 -4.36 -1.25 17.77
C LYS A 42 -4.17 -0.30 16.59
N ILE A 43 -3.43 0.81 16.75
CA ILE A 43 -3.14 1.77 15.68
C ILE A 43 -2.38 1.08 14.53
N ILE A 44 -1.37 0.28 14.85
CA ILE A 44 -0.62 -0.49 13.85
C ILE A 44 -1.58 -1.40 13.08
N ALA A 45 -2.43 -2.17 13.77
CA ALA A 45 -3.37 -3.09 13.14
C ALA A 45 -4.47 -2.39 12.33
N ASP A 46 -4.97 -1.24 12.79
CA ASP A 46 -6.04 -0.49 12.14
C ASP A 46 -5.55 0.29 10.91
N THR A 47 -4.27 0.64 10.87
CA THR A 47 -3.67 1.38 9.75
C THR A 47 -2.87 0.50 8.78
N ASP A 48 -2.83 -0.81 9.00
CA ASP A 48 -1.96 -1.72 8.27
C ASP A 48 -2.34 -1.92 6.79
N HIS A 49 -1.37 -2.38 5.98
CA HIS A 49 -1.54 -2.83 4.60
C HIS A 49 -2.43 -1.87 3.79
N GLU A 50 -3.44 -2.35 3.06
CA GLU A 50 -4.37 -1.56 2.25
C GLU A 50 -5.41 -0.77 3.05
N LYS A 51 -5.48 -0.87 4.39
CA LYS A 51 -6.44 -0.06 5.19
C LYS A 51 -6.13 1.43 5.12
N THR A 52 -4.87 1.78 4.92
CA THR A 52 -4.42 3.16 4.65
C THR A 52 -3.41 3.17 3.51
N GLY A 53 -3.27 4.30 2.83
CA GLY A 53 -2.29 4.46 1.76
C GLY A 53 -0.87 4.70 2.29
N GLY A 54 0.12 4.33 1.49
CA GLY A 54 1.40 5.05 1.50
C GLY A 54 1.22 6.49 0.97
N MET A 55 2.31 7.24 0.78
CA MET A 55 2.21 8.60 0.21
C MET A 55 2.16 8.61 -1.32
N PHE A 56 2.50 7.49 -1.96
CA PHE A 56 2.49 7.37 -3.41
C PHE A 56 2.32 5.91 -3.85
N LEU A 57 1.99 5.74 -5.13
CA LEU A 57 2.24 4.52 -5.90
C LEU A 57 2.94 4.89 -7.21
N ARG A 58 3.88 4.05 -7.65
CA ARG A 58 4.35 4.09 -9.05
C ARG A 58 4.03 2.76 -9.69
N THR A 59 3.45 2.83 -10.86
CA THR A 59 2.82 1.67 -11.49
C THR A 59 3.28 1.60 -12.93
N ASN A 60 3.71 0.40 -13.32
CA ASN A 60 3.99 0.05 -14.70
C ASN A 60 3.03 -1.09 -15.08
N GLN A 61 2.02 -0.77 -15.87
CA GLN A 61 1.01 -1.72 -16.33
C GLN A 61 1.28 -2.12 -17.77
N PHE A 62 1.24 -3.44 -18.02
CA PHE A 62 1.22 -4.01 -19.36
C PHE A 62 0.11 -5.05 -19.43
N GLY A 63 -1.06 -4.63 -19.92
CA GLY A 63 -2.25 -5.48 -19.99
C GLY A 63 -2.69 -5.95 -18.61
N ASP A 64 -2.64 -7.26 -18.39
CA ASP A 64 -3.04 -7.96 -17.17
C ASP A 64 -1.90 -8.12 -16.14
N GLN A 65 -0.69 -7.62 -16.44
CA GLN A 65 0.47 -7.65 -15.56
C GLN A 65 0.85 -6.23 -15.10
N CYS A 66 1.14 -6.09 -13.81
CA CYS A 66 1.52 -4.81 -13.19
C CYS A 66 2.75 -4.96 -12.32
N THR A 67 3.67 -3.99 -12.41
CA THR A 67 4.72 -3.76 -11.41
C THR A 67 4.36 -2.51 -10.61
N VAL A 68 4.43 -2.59 -9.29
CA VAL A 68 4.05 -1.51 -8.37
C VAL A 68 5.18 -1.24 -7.38
N ASP A 69 5.65 0.01 -7.36
CA ASP A 69 6.41 0.59 -6.26
C ASP A 69 5.44 1.10 -5.19
N ALA A 70 5.62 0.67 -3.95
CA ALA A 70 4.79 1.08 -2.82
C ALA A 70 5.64 1.58 -1.64
N SER A 71 4.98 2.19 -0.65
CA SER A 71 5.67 2.75 0.52
C SER A 71 6.33 1.67 1.38
N VAL A 72 7.65 1.77 1.56
CA VAL A 72 8.42 0.91 2.47
C VAL A 72 8.18 1.19 3.96
N ALA A 73 7.41 2.22 4.29
CA ALA A 73 6.91 2.40 5.65
C ALA A 73 5.82 1.37 6.01
N LYS A 74 5.24 0.70 5.00
CA LYS A 74 4.13 -0.24 5.15
C LYS A 74 4.48 -1.64 4.66
N TYR A 75 5.06 -1.71 3.46
CA TYR A 75 5.37 -2.96 2.78
C TYR A 75 6.86 -3.24 2.87
N ALA A 76 7.25 -4.42 3.35
CA ALA A 76 8.67 -4.78 3.45
C ALA A 76 9.31 -4.95 2.06
N ARG A 77 8.50 -5.23 1.03
CA ARG A 77 8.94 -5.26 -0.36
C ARG A 77 8.64 -3.93 -1.06
N ALA A 78 9.68 -3.20 -1.46
CA ALA A 78 9.54 -1.91 -2.14
C ALA A 78 8.82 -1.99 -3.50
N LYS A 79 9.09 -3.06 -4.26
CA LYS A 79 8.55 -3.30 -5.62
C LYS A 79 7.98 -4.71 -5.73
N ARG A 80 6.74 -4.84 -6.19
CA ARG A 80 6.12 -6.14 -6.51
C ARG A 80 5.66 -6.20 -7.96
N THR A 81 5.64 -7.39 -8.53
CA THR A 81 5.03 -7.66 -9.83
C THR A 81 4.01 -8.77 -9.68
N TRP A 82 2.82 -8.59 -10.24
CA TRP A 82 1.75 -9.58 -10.21
C TRP A 82 0.95 -9.56 -11.52
N ARG A 83 0.21 -10.64 -11.75
CA ARG A 83 -0.67 -10.82 -12.90
C ARG A 83 -2.10 -11.08 -12.41
N SER A 84 -3.07 -10.56 -13.14
CA SER A 84 -4.50 -10.78 -12.86
C SER A 84 -4.81 -12.25 -12.64
N GLY A 85 -5.47 -12.56 -11.52
CA GLY A 85 -5.84 -13.93 -11.15
C GLY A 85 -4.71 -14.78 -10.55
N HIS A 86 -3.51 -14.24 -10.34
CA HIS A 86 -2.39 -14.95 -9.72
C HIS A 86 -2.03 -14.38 -8.36
N TYR A 87 -1.75 -15.27 -7.40
CA TYR A 87 -1.28 -14.89 -6.07
C TYR A 87 0.11 -14.24 -6.12
N PHE A 88 0.36 -13.37 -5.15
CA PHE A 88 1.68 -12.90 -4.78
C PHE A 88 1.78 -12.84 -3.26
N TYR A 89 3.00 -12.95 -2.74
CA TYR A 89 3.29 -12.78 -1.32
C TYR A 89 3.66 -11.33 -1.01
N GLU A 90 3.04 -10.75 0.02
CA GLU A 90 3.32 -9.40 0.49
C GLU A 90 3.78 -9.41 1.96
N PRO A 91 5.10 -9.37 2.22
CA PRO A 91 5.59 -9.20 3.58
C PRO A 91 5.34 -7.76 4.06
N LEU A 92 4.84 -7.61 5.28
CA LEU A 92 4.52 -6.31 5.89
C LEU A 92 5.65 -5.87 6.83
N VAL A 93 5.81 -4.56 7.02
CA VAL A 93 6.83 -4.02 7.93
C VAL A 93 6.57 -4.40 9.39
N LYS A 94 5.29 -4.57 9.76
CA LYS A 94 4.90 -4.89 11.14
C LYS A 94 5.25 -6.32 11.59
N GLY A 95 5.67 -7.20 10.68
CA GLY A 95 5.80 -8.65 10.93
C GLY A 95 4.56 -9.40 10.49
#